data_AF-A0A850GKL0-F1
#
_entry.id   AF-A0A850GKL0-F1
#
_cell.length_a   1.000
_cell.length_b   1.000
_cell.length_c   1.000
_cell.angle_alpha   90.00
_cell.angle_beta   90.00
_cell.angle_gamma   90.00
#
_symmetry.space_group_name_H-M   'P 1'
#
loop_
_entity.id
_entity.type
_entity.pdbx_description
1 polymer ?
#
loop_
_entity_poly.entity_id
_entity_poly.type
_entity_poly.pdbx_seq_one_letter_code
_entity_poly.pdbx_strand_id
1 'polypeptide(L)'
;MTNAETSFFRDPLLFDELRNWVLPSCSTRPGAGARGFWCAACSTQGRSPTAWRCCSRLFPEALAAGRVRLIATDVSRRNLERVRAGCYTRGEINRGLPAAMLVRWFEDEGGCWRIHPRLRELVELRHLSLIDPWPALPSVDLLLLRNVLLYWPMDRRELALARAARQLARTA
;
A
#
# COMPACT_ATOMS: atom_id res chain seq x y z
N MET A 1 14.67 -11.67 22.43
CA MET A 1 13.47 -10.82 22.28
C MET A 1 13.45 -10.29 20.86
N THR A 2 12.48 -10.71 20.04
CA THR A 2 12.32 -10.22 18.66
C THR A 2 11.60 -8.88 18.70
N ASN A 3 12.31 -7.79 18.40
CA ASN A 3 11.75 -6.44 18.36
C ASN A 3 10.68 -6.34 17.25
N ALA A 4 9.43 -6.64 17.60
CA ALA A 4 8.25 -6.49 16.76
C ALA A 4 7.75 -5.03 16.71
N GLU A 5 8.61 -4.05 16.98
CA GLU A 5 8.21 -2.65 16.98
C GLU A 5 8.11 -2.12 15.55
N THR A 6 6.93 -1.56 15.25
CA THR A 6 6.48 -1.17 13.91
C THR A 6 6.44 0.36 13.83
N SER A 7 7.21 0.91 12.90
CA SER A 7 7.18 2.33 12.53
C SER A 7 6.36 2.51 11.24
N PHE A 8 5.74 3.67 11.08
CA PHE A 8 5.08 4.18 9.87
C PHE A 8 5.99 4.15 8.63
N PHE A 9 7.32 4.01 8.77
CA PHE A 9 8.29 3.91 7.66
C PHE A 9 9.38 2.89 7.95
N ARG A 10 8.99 1.61 8.09
CA ARG A 10 9.95 0.51 8.02
C ARG A 10 10.48 0.41 6.60
N ASP A 11 11.80 0.41 6.45
CA ASP A 11 12.57 0.31 5.20
C ASP A 11 12.41 1.51 4.24
N PRO A 12 12.85 2.73 4.62
CA PRO A 12 12.78 3.91 3.75
C PRO A 12 13.53 3.71 2.43
N LEU A 13 14.65 2.98 2.44
CA LEU A 13 15.46 2.67 1.26
C LEU A 13 14.65 1.95 0.17
N LEU A 14 13.79 0.99 0.55
CA LEU A 14 12.94 0.28 -0.40
C LEU A 14 12.01 1.24 -1.14
N PHE A 15 11.39 2.19 -0.42
CA PHE A 15 10.49 3.15 -1.05
C PHE A 15 11.23 4.15 -1.93
N ASP A 16 12.47 4.47 -1.58
CA ASP A 16 13.33 5.33 -2.40
C ASP A 16 13.79 4.58 -3.67
N GLU A 17 14.12 3.29 -3.58
CA GLU A 17 14.41 2.44 -4.74
C GLU A 17 13.21 2.25 -5.66
N LEU A 18 12.04 1.96 -5.08
CA LEU A 18 10.79 1.89 -5.84
C LEU A 18 10.58 3.19 -6.61
N ARG A 19 10.71 4.34 -5.93
CA ARG A 19 10.55 5.66 -6.54
C ARG A 19 11.56 5.93 -7.66
N ASN A 20 12.82 5.61 -7.44
CA ASN A 20 13.92 6.01 -8.33
C ASN A 20 14.12 5.06 -9.52
N TRP A 21 13.78 3.77 -9.37
CA TRP A 21 14.10 2.73 -10.36
C TRP A 21 12.87 2.00 -10.89
N VAL A 22 11.90 1.68 -10.04
CA VAL A 22 10.73 0.87 -10.43
C VAL A 22 9.63 1.75 -11.03
N LEU A 23 9.29 2.88 -10.42
CA LEU A 23 8.24 3.75 -10.95
C LEU A 23 8.55 4.35 -12.33
N PRO A 24 9.81 4.71 -12.66
CA PRO A 24 10.15 5.16 -14.00
C PRO A 24 10.04 4.03 -15.04
N SER A 25 10.29 2.78 -14.65
CA SER A 25 10.16 1.61 -15.55
C SER A 25 8.73 1.08 -15.66
N CYS A 26 7.84 1.38 -14.71
CA CYS A 26 6.39 1.16 -14.86
C CYS A 26 5.86 1.98 -16.05
N SER A 27 5.50 1.27 -17.12
CA SER A 27 5.24 1.83 -18.44
C SER A 27 4.26 3.02 -18.44
N THR A 28 4.68 4.14 -19.00
CA THR A 28 3.77 5.21 -19.45
C THR A 28 3.39 4.90 -20.89
N ARG A 29 2.60 3.85 -21.14
CA ARG A 29 2.11 3.64 -22.51
C ARG A 29 1.28 4.87 -22.90
N PRO A 30 1.50 5.47 -24.07
CA PRO A 30 0.61 6.50 -24.59
C PRO A 30 -0.82 5.93 -24.63
N GLY A 31 -1.76 6.56 -23.93
CA GLY A 31 -3.14 6.06 -23.79
C GLY A 31 -3.37 4.98 -22.72
N ALA A 32 -2.34 4.49 -22.01
CA ALA A 32 -2.58 3.78 -20.75
C ALA A 32 -3.12 4.79 -19.73
N GLY A 33 -4.22 4.43 -19.09
CA GLY A 33 -4.83 5.23 -18.03
C GLY A 33 -3.95 5.35 -16.80
N ALA A 34 -4.57 5.57 -15.64
CA ALA A 34 -3.85 5.65 -14.37
C ALA A 34 -3.00 4.40 -14.11
N ARG A 35 -1.75 4.59 -13.67
CA ARG A 35 -0.84 3.51 -13.22
C ARG A 35 -1.50 2.72 -12.09
N GLY A 36 -1.55 1.41 -12.25
CA GLY A 36 -2.17 0.50 -11.30
C GLY A 36 -1.17 0.00 -10.27
N PHE A 37 -1.47 0.18 -8.99
CA PHE A 37 -0.66 -0.33 -7.89
C PHE A 37 -1.50 -1.24 -7.02
N TRP A 38 -0.92 -2.34 -6.55
CA TRP A 38 -1.59 -3.21 -5.59
C TRP A 38 -0.74 -3.40 -4.34
N CYS A 39 -1.25 -2.98 -3.19
CA CYS A 39 -0.75 -3.34 -1.88
C CYS A 39 -1.56 -4.52 -1.32
N ALA A 40 -0.98 -5.71 -1.40
CA ALA A 40 -1.55 -6.93 -0.83
C ALA A 40 -1.23 -7.04 0.66
N ALA A 41 -2.22 -7.48 1.44
CA ALA A 41 -2.12 -7.59 2.90
C ALA A 41 -1.79 -6.23 3.55
N CYS A 42 -2.59 -5.22 3.19
CA CYS A 42 -2.29 -3.79 3.34
C CYS A 42 -2.21 -3.28 4.80
N SER A 43 -2.59 -4.10 5.78
CA SER A 43 -2.54 -3.75 7.20
C SER A 43 -1.65 -4.69 8.04
N THR A 44 -0.98 -5.67 7.43
CA THR A 44 -0.33 -6.79 8.14
C THR A 44 0.98 -6.43 8.86
N GLN A 45 1.28 -5.14 9.04
CA GLN A 45 2.49 -4.68 9.76
C GLN A 45 2.16 -3.57 10.73
N GLY A 46 1.54 -3.98 11.83
CA GLY A 46 1.28 -3.08 12.93
C GLY A 46 0.35 -1.93 12.51
N ARG A 47 0.13 -1.11 13.52
CA ARG A 47 -0.80 0.00 13.62
C ARG A 47 -0.91 0.99 12.44
N SER A 48 -0.06 0.91 11.41
CA SER A 48 -0.02 1.85 10.28
C SER A 48 -0.14 1.13 8.92
N PRO A 49 -1.18 1.41 8.12
CA PRO A 49 -1.39 0.77 6.84
C PRO A 49 -0.31 1.05 5.81
N THR A 50 0.23 -0.01 5.22
CA THR A 50 1.23 0.04 4.15
C THR A 50 0.69 0.80 2.92
N ALA A 51 -0.62 0.75 2.68
CA ALA A 51 -1.29 1.46 1.59
C ALA A 51 -1.02 2.98 1.63
N TRP A 52 -1.12 3.61 2.80
CA TRP A 52 -0.90 5.05 2.93
C TRP A 52 0.55 5.46 2.72
N ARG A 53 1.50 4.60 3.09
CA ARG A 53 2.93 4.79 2.81
C ARG A 53 3.21 4.78 1.32
N CYS A 54 2.58 3.83 0.61
CA CYS A 54 2.70 3.72 -0.84
C CYS A 54 2.18 4.99 -1.50
N CYS A 55 0.99 5.47 -1.11
CA CYS A 55 0.47 6.73 -1.63
C CYS A 55 1.41 7.91 -1.31
N SER A 56 1.71 8.17 -0.03
CA SER A 56 2.37 9.41 0.37
C SER A 56 3.80 9.55 -0.13
N ARG A 57 4.56 8.45 -0.26
CA ARG A 57 5.99 8.48 -0.63
C ARG A 57 6.28 8.20 -2.10
N LEU A 58 5.55 7.28 -2.71
CA LEU A 58 5.81 6.88 -4.10
C LEU A 58 5.19 7.86 -5.10
N PHE A 59 4.09 8.53 -4.73
CA PHE A 59 3.29 9.28 -5.70
C PHE A 59 2.87 10.70 -5.29
N PRO A 60 3.63 11.50 -4.51
CA PRO A 60 3.15 12.81 -4.09
C PRO A 60 2.69 13.72 -5.24
N GLU A 61 3.35 13.65 -6.41
CA GLU A 61 3.00 14.41 -7.62
C GLU A 61 2.02 13.66 -8.54
N ALA A 62 2.16 12.34 -8.67
CA ALA A 62 1.29 11.54 -9.53
C ALA A 62 -0.12 11.35 -8.94
N LEU A 63 -0.25 11.37 -7.60
CA LEU A 63 -1.54 11.45 -6.88
C LEU A 63 -2.20 12.80 -7.11
N ALA A 64 -1.42 13.89 -7.13
CA ALA A 64 -1.96 15.22 -7.41
C ALA A 64 -2.55 15.30 -8.83
N ALA A 65 -1.95 14.59 -9.79
CA ALA A 65 -2.41 14.54 -11.17
C ALA A 65 -3.51 13.48 -11.45
N GLY A 66 -3.94 12.69 -10.46
CA GLY A 66 -4.98 11.66 -10.66
C GLY A 66 -4.57 10.50 -11.58
N ARG A 67 -3.26 10.27 -11.77
CA ARG A 67 -2.71 9.29 -12.71
C ARG A 67 -2.35 7.96 -12.05
N VAL A 68 -2.86 7.71 -10.84
CA VAL A 68 -2.49 6.57 -10.01
C VAL A 68 -3.76 6.00 -9.36
N ARG A 69 -3.95 4.68 -9.46
CA ARG A 69 -4.94 3.94 -8.69
C ARG A 69 -4.22 2.96 -7.78
N LEU A 70 -4.45 3.04 -6.47
CA LEU A 70 -3.96 2.06 -5.51
C LEU A 70 -5.10 1.11 -5.12
N ILE A 71 -4.90 -0.18 -5.33
CA ILE A 71 -5.74 -1.24 -4.78
C ILE A 71 -5.07 -1.71 -3.50
N ALA A 72 -5.80 -1.71 -2.39
CA ALA A 72 -5.32 -2.20 -1.11
C ALA A 72 -6.21 -3.35 -0.65
N THR A 73 -5.62 -4.50 -0.39
CA THR A 73 -6.37 -5.71 -0.01
C THR A 73 -5.93 -6.30 1.30
N ASP A 74 -6.87 -6.88 2.04
CA ASP A 74 -6.59 -7.59 3.28
C ASP A 74 -7.65 -8.69 3.49
N VAL A 75 -7.26 -9.74 4.21
CA VAL A 75 -8.17 -10.82 4.63
C VAL A 75 -8.99 -10.40 5.86
N SER A 76 -8.50 -9.45 6.66
CA SER A 76 -9.19 -8.91 7.82
C SER A 76 -10.06 -7.72 7.43
N ARG A 77 -11.39 -7.86 7.60
CA ARG A 77 -12.34 -6.75 7.40
C ARG A 77 -12.09 -5.60 8.38
N ARG A 78 -11.76 -5.93 9.63
CA ARG A 78 -11.37 -4.95 10.66
C ARG A 78 -10.17 -4.10 10.23
N ASN A 79 -9.20 -4.71 9.57
CA ASN A 79 -8.06 -4.00 9.02
C ASN A 79 -8.49 -3.03 7.92
N LEU A 80 -9.30 -3.49 6.96
CA LEU A 80 -9.83 -2.64 5.89
C LEU A 80 -10.65 -1.47 6.42
N GLU A 81 -11.47 -1.68 7.45
CA GLU A 81 -12.23 -0.63 8.12
C GLU A 81 -11.31 0.40 8.76
N ARG A 82 -10.22 -0.03 9.40
CA ARG A 82 -9.20 0.87 9.94
C ARG A 82 -8.53 1.69 8.84
N VAL A 83 -8.15 1.05 7.72
CA VAL A 83 -7.61 1.78 6.56
C VAL A 83 -8.61 2.81 6.07
N ARG A 84 -9.87 2.42 5.88
CA ARG A 84 -10.97 3.29 5.41
C ARG A 84 -11.21 4.48 6.33
N ALA A 85 -11.22 4.27 7.65
CA ALA A 85 -11.37 5.32 8.64
C ALA A 85 -10.21 6.32 8.56
N GLY A 86 -8.99 5.81 8.33
CA GLY A 86 -7.81 6.66 8.14
C GLY A 86 -7.41 7.44 9.38
N CYS A 87 -7.88 7.02 10.56
CA CYS A 87 -7.61 7.64 11.85
C CYS A 87 -6.49 6.91 12.60
N TYR A 88 -5.48 7.65 13.04
CA TYR A 88 -4.31 7.12 13.74
C TYR A 88 -4.05 7.90 15.02
N THR A 89 -3.55 7.21 16.04
CA THR A 89 -3.14 7.85 17.28
C THR A 89 -1.83 8.60 17.09
N ARG A 90 -1.57 9.59 17.95
CA ARG A 90 -0.30 10.33 17.96
C ARG A 90 0.93 9.42 18.08
N GLY A 91 0.82 8.36 18.90
CA GLY A 91 1.89 7.37 19.06
C GLY A 91 2.19 6.58 17.79
N GLU A 92 1.23 6.41 16.89
CA GLU A 92 1.43 5.74 15.61
C GLU A 92 2.10 6.69 14.62
N ILE A 93 1.55 7.90 14.47
CA ILE A 93 2.08 8.96 13.61
C ILE A 93 3.52 9.31 13.94
N ASN A 94 3.87 9.47 15.21
CA ASN A 94 5.23 9.85 15.63
C ASN A 94 6.29 8.77 15.36
N ARG A 95 5.90 7.55 14.97
CA ARG A 95 6.85 6.47 14.71
C ARG A 95 7.30 6.50 13.25
N GLY A 96 8.20 7.41 12.92
CA GLY A 96 8.92 7.41 11.64
C GLY A 96 8.20 8.11 10.48
N LEU A 97 7.01 8.69 10.66
CA LEU A 97 6.40 9.58 9.66
C LEU A 97 7.22 10.87 9.55
N PRO A 98 7.77 11.21 8.37
CA PRO A 98 8.45 12.49 8.20
C PRO A 98 7.48 13.64 8.49
N ALA A 99 7.95 14.66 9.22
CA ALA A 99 7.13 15.81 9.59
C ALA A 99 6.48 16.49 8.38
N ALA A 100 7.19 16.58 7.25
CA ALA A 100 6.65 17.13 6.01
C ALA A 100 5.44 16.33 5.47
N MET A 101 5.41 15.01 5.65
CA MET A 101 4.27 14.18 5.25
C MET A 101 3.11 14.28 6.23
N LEU A 102 3.41 14.38 7.53
CA LEU A 102 2.41 14.64 8.57
C LEU A 102 1.64 15.92 8.25
N VAL A 103 2.35 17.03 8.08
CA VAL A 103 1.76 18.35 7.78
C VAL A 103 1.00 18.35 6.46
N ARG A 104 1.47 17.61 5.45
CA ARG A 104 0.85 17.59 4.12
C ARG A 104 -0.40 16.71 4.04
N TRP A 105 -0.43 15.58 4.75
CA TRP A 105 -1.39 14.51 4.48
C TRP A 105 -2.24 14.11 5.68
N PHE A 106 -2.03 14.70 6.84
CA PHE A 106 -2.79 14.40 8.03
C PHE A 106 -3.27 15.68 8.72
N GLU A 107 -4.47 15.59 9.26
CA GLU A 107 -5.11 16.65 10.04
C GLU A 107 -5.26 16.15 11.48
N ASP A 108 -4.94 17.01 12.45
CA ASP A 108 -5.18 16.73 13.87
C ASP A 108 -6.63 17.06 14.22
N GLU A 109 -7.40 16.06 14.60
CA GLU A 109 -8.80 16.20 15.03
C GLU A 109 -8.95 16.17 16.56
N GLY A 110 -7.88 16.44 17.32
CA GLY A 110 -7.90 16.58 18.79
C GLY A 110 -7.96 15.26 19.56
N GLY A 111 -8.24 14.14 18.89
CA GLY A 111 -8.17 12.78 19.46
C GLY A 111 -7.48 11.76 18.56
N CYS A 112 -7.37 12.06 17.27
CA CYS A 112 -6.64 11.26 16.30
C CYS A 112 -6.13 12.14 15.16
N TRP A 113 -5.13 11.63 14.46
CA TRP A 113 -4.65 12.17 13.20
C TRP A 113 -5.37 11.47 12.07
N ARG A 114 -6.17 12.21 11.32
CA ARG A 114 -6.93 11.69 10.19
C ARG A 114 -6.19 11.97 8.89
N ILE A 115 -6.12 10.96 8.03
CA ILE A 115 -5.54 11.13 6.70
C ILE A 115 -6.45 11.97 5.79
N HIS A 116 -5.83 12.85 5.00
CA HIS A 116 -6.52 13.76 4.11
C HIS A 116 -7.46 13.01 3.14
N PRO A 117 -8.72 13.45 2.94
CA PRO A 117 -9.72 12.78 2.10
C PRO A 117 -9.23 12.44 0.68
N ARG A 118 -8.47 13.36 0.06
CA ARG A 118 -7.88 13.14 -1.27
C ARG A 118 -7.01 11.89 -1.39
N LEU A 119 -6.30 11.50 -0.32
CA LEU A 119 -5.57 10.22 -0.34
C LEU A 119 -6.53 9.04 -0.27
N ARG A 120 -7.60 9.16 0.51
CA ARG A 120 -8.59 8.08 0.67
C ARG A 120 -9.29 7.72 -0.63
N GLU A 121 -9.61 8.72 -1.44
CA GLU A 121 -10.24 8.54 -2.76
C GLU A 121 -9.34 7.78 -3.75
N LEU A 122 -8.02 7.80 -3.56
CA LEU A 122 -7.05 7.14 -4.43
C LEU A 122 -6.84 5.66 -4.08
N VAL A 123 -7.41 5.22 -2.95
CA VAL A 123 -7.26 3.86 -2.43
C VAL A 123 -8.56 3.09 -2.53
N GLU A 124 -8.57 2.12 -3.43
CA GLU A 124 -9.63 1.15 -3.56
C GLU A 124 -9.40 -0.02 -2.60
N LEU A 125 -10.25 -0.13 -1.59
CA LEU A 125 -10.16 -1.20 -0.59
C LEU A 125 -10.98 -2.43 -1.03
N ARG A 126 -10.33 -3.60 -1.10
CA ARG A 126 -11.02 -4.88 -1.36
C ARG A 126 -10.71 -5.93 -0.29
N HIS A 127 -11.72 -6.68 0.11
CA HIS A 127 -11.54 -7.88 0.93
C HIS A 127 -11.08 -9.03 0.04
N LEU A 128 -9.90 -9.58 0.32
CA LEU A 128 -9.29 -10.62 -0.51
C LEU A 128 -8.30 -11.45 0.28
N SER A 129 -8.38 -12.76 0.10
CA SER A 129 -7.40 -13.75 0.56
C SER A 129 -6.49 -14.14 -0.61
N LEU A 130 -5.17 -14.21 -0.38
CA LEU A 130 -4.22 -14.49 -1.47
C LEU A 130 -4.24 -15.97 -1.90
N ILE A 131 -4.78 -16.86 -1.08
CA ILE A 131 -4.83 -18.31 -1.34
C ILE A 131 -6.19 -18.76 -1.87
N ASP A 132 -7.22 -17.92 -1.76
CA ASP A 132 -8.55 -18.20 -2.32
C ASP A 132 -8.65 -17.67 -3.76
N PRO A 133 -9.58 -18.20 -4.59
CA PRO A 133 -9.84 -17.65 -5.91
C PRO A 133 -10.13 -16.14 -5.85
N TRP A 134 -9.49 -15.37 -6.73
CA TRP A 134 -9.66 -13.91 -6.76
C TRP A 134 -10.82 -13.51 -7.66
N PRO A 135 -11.60 -12.48 -7.28
CA PRO A 135 -12.50 -11.83 -8.22
C PRO A 135 -11.70 -11.19 -9.35
N ALA A 136 -12.37 -10.72 -10.41
CA ALA A 136 -11.70 -9.95 -11.45
C ALA A 136 -10.97 -8.73 -10.85
N LEU A 137 -9.63 -8.77 -10.91
CA LEU A 137 -8.74 -7.67 -10.52
C LEU A 137 -8.17 -7.05 -11.80
N PRO A 138 -8.06 -5.71 -11.89
CA PRO A 138 -7.36 -5.07 -13.00
C PRO A 138 -5.86 -5.32 -12.91
N SER A 139 -5.18 -5.52 -14.04
CA SER A 139 -3.72 -5.67 -14.05
C SER A 139 -3.04 -4.44 -13.44
N VAL A 140 -1.93 -4.66 -12.76
CA VAL A 140 -1.18 -3.61 -12.05
C VAL A 140 0.27 -3.56 -12.50
N ASP A 141 0.85 -2.37 -12.53
CA ASP A 141 2.25 -2.15 -12.89
C ASP A 141 3.20 -2.54 -11.76
N LEU A 142 2.73 -2.46 -10.51
CA LEU A 142 3.51 -2.82 -9.32
C LEU A 142 2.61 -3.46 -8.25
N LEU A 143 3.08 -4.60 -7.73
CA LEU A 143 2.45 -5.35 -6.65
C LEU A 143 3.40 -5.42 -5.45
N LEU A 144 2.93 -4.97 -4.30
CA LEU A 144 3.64 -5.04 -3.03
C LEU A 144 3.01 -6.12 -2.14
N LEU A 145 3.77 -7.19 -1.89
CA LEU A 145 3.38 -8.31 -1.05
C LEU A 145 4.43 -8.49 0.06
N ARG A 146 4.28 -7.73 1.15
CA ARG A 146 5.31 -7.62 2.19
C ARG A 146 4.88 -8.26 3.50
N ASN A 147 5.80 -9.02 4.08
CA ASN A 147 5.73 -9.56 5.43
C ASN A 147 4.50 -10.43 5.76
N VAL A 148 3.85 -11.00 4.75
CA VAL A 148 2.73 -11.94 4.92
C VAL A 148 3.11 -13.39 4.60
N LEU A 149 3.95 -13.58 3.58
CA LEU A 149 4.34 -14.93 3.13
C LEU A 149 5.24 -15.66 4.13
N LEU A 150 5.90 -14.95 5.05
CA LEU A 150 6.83 -15.57 6.03
C LEU A 150 6.12 -16.54 6.98
N TYR A 151 4.80 -16.41 7.14
CA TYR A 151 4.00 -17.24 8.03
C TYR A 151 3.41 -18.47 7.35
N TRP A 152 3.67 -18.68 6.05
CA TRP A 152 3.02 -19.71 5.26
C TRP A 152 3.96 -20.87 4.91
N PRO A 153 3.43 -22.10 4.84
CA PRO A 153 4.15 -23.23 4.26
C PRO A 153 4.45 -23.00 2.78
N MET A 154 5.46 -23.70 2.25
CA MET A 154 6.04 -23.42 0.92
C MET A 154 5.00 -23.48 -0.21
N ASP A 155 4.16 -24.50 -0.21
CA ASP A 155 3.07 -24.73 -1.17
C ASP A 155 2.14 -23.50 -1.29
N ARG A 156 1.75 -22.92 -0.14
CA ARG A 156 0.90 -21.72 -0.12
C ARG A 156 1.64 -20.47 -0.59
N ARG A 157 2.95 -20.36 -0.32
CA ARG A 157 3.77 -19.25 -0.82
C ARG A 157 3.87 -19.28 -2.34
N GLU A 158 4.16 -20.45 -2.91
CA GLU A 158 4.26 -20.62 -4.36
C GLU A 158 2.93 -20.32 -5.04
N LEU A 159 1.82 -20.83 -4.51
CA LEU A 159 0.49 -20.56 -5.04
C LEU A 159 0.18 -19.04 -5.06
N ALA A 160 0.44 -18.36 -3.95
CA ALA A 160 0.18 -16.93 -3.84
C ALA A 160 1.07 -16.10 -4.79
N LEU A 161 2.35 -16.44 -4.91
CA LEU A 161 3.28 -15.78 -5.84
C LEU A 161 2.90 -16.01 -7.30
N ALA A 162 2.54 -17.26 -7.66
CA ALA A 162 2.10 -17.58 -9.02
C ALA A 162 0.84 -16.81 -9.41
N ARG A 163 -0.13 -16.66 -8.48
CA ARG A 163 -1.33 -15.83 -8.71
C ARG A 163 -0.97 -14.36 -8.82
N ALA A 164 -0.12 -13.84 -7.92
CA ALA A 164 0.31 -12.44 -7.90
C ALA A 164 1.03 -12.05 -9.21
N ALA A 165 1.90 -12.93 -9.71
CA ALA A 165 2.62 -12.71 -10.97
C ALA A 165 1.68 -12.55 -12.18
N ARG A 166 0.55 -13.29 -12.22
CA ARG A 166 -0.46 -13.15 -13.28
C ARG A 166 -1.18 -11.80 -13.27
N GLN A 167 -1.15 -11.09 -12.13
CA GLN A 167 -1.78 -9.79 -12.00
C GLN A 167 -0.88 -8.64 -12.47
N LEU A 168 0.43 -8.88 -12.60
CA LEU A 168 1.36 -7.88 -13.10
C LEU A 168 1.10 -7.64 -14.59
N ALA A 169 0.98 -6.38 -14.98
CA ALA A 169 0.95 -6.00 -16.38
C ALA A 169 2.23 -6.51 -17.05
N ARG A 170 2.09 -7.13 -18.22
CA ARG A 170 3.27 -7.55 -19.00
C ARG A 170 4.05 -6.30 -19.39
N THR A 171 5.25 -6.16 -18.85
CA THR A 171 6.26 -5.23 -19.36
C THR A 171 6.55 -5.64 -20.81
N ALA A 172 6.51 -4.64 -21.70
CA ALA A 172 6.85 -4.83 -23.11
C ALA A 172 8.35 -5.05 -23.26
#